data_AF-A0A8J2KQY0-F1
#
_entry.id   AF-A0A8J2KQY0-F1
#
_cell.length_a   1.000
_cell.length_b   1.000
_cell.length_c   1.000
_cell.angle_alpha   90.00
_cell.angle_beta   90.00
_cell.angle_gamma   90.00
#
_symmetry.space_group_name_H-M   'P 1'
#
loop_
_entity.id
_entity.type
_entity.pdbx_description
1 polymer ?
#
loop_
_entity_poly.entity_id
_entity_poly.type
_entity_poly.pdbx_seq_one_letter_code
_entity_poly.pdbx_strand_id
1 'polypeptide(L)' 'PRVENWFLMRRWTPIILIIITYFLIVMIGPKLMLTHPPYQLRSILKLYNATQVLISAYMFKEFLISAYQSSY' A
#
# COMPACT_ATOMS: atom_id res chain seq x y z
N PRO A 1 -21.12 -10.64 3.89
CA PRO A 1 -21.84 -9.48 4.47
C PRO A 1 -21.24 -8.87 5.79
N ARG A 2 -19.92 -8.67 5.90
CA ARG A 2 -19.31 -7.78 6.93
C ARG A 2 -18.31 -6.79 6.34
N VAL A 3 -17.61 -7.18 5.28
CA VAL A 3 -16.57 -6.39 4.59
C VAL A 3 -17.00 -5.90 3.19
N GLU A 4 -18.25 -6.18 2.79
CA GLU A 4 -18.75 -5.95 1.44
C GLU A 4 -18.86 -4.47 1.05
N ASN A 5 -19.10 -3.60 2.04
CA ASN A 5 -19.18 -2.15 1.87
C ASN A 5 -17.83 -1.44 2.05
N TRP A 6 -16.75 -2.18 2.33
CA TRP A 6 -15.44 -1.58 2.48
C TRP A 6 -14.90 -1.11 1.13
N PHE A 7 -14.09 -0.05 1.18
CA PHE A 7 -13.43 0.51 0.02
C PHE A 7 -12.62 -0.59 -0.72
N LEU A 8 -12.80 -0.70 -2.03
CA LEU A 8 -12.17 -1.70 -2.92
C LEU A 8 -12.56 -3.18 -2.70
N MET A 9 -13.42 -3.52 -1.73
CA MET A 9 -13.80 -4.93 -1.47
C MET A 9 -15.03 -5.41 -2.24
N ARG A 10 -15.85 -4.50 -2.79
CA ARG A 10 -17.14 -4.85 -3.41
C ARG A 10 -17.01 -5.64 -4.71
N ARG A 11 -15.99 -5.37 -5.53
CA ARG A 11 -15.76 -6.02 -6.83
C ARG A 11 -14.26 -6.17 -7.08
N TRP A 12 -13.85 -7.19 -7.82
CA TRP A 12 -12.44 -7.39 -8.19
C TRP A 12 -11.97 -6.46 -9.32
N THR A 13 -12.91 -5.87 -10.05
CA THR A 13 -12.65 -4.92 -11.15
C THR A 13 -11.79 -3.70 -10.76
N PRO A 14 -12.06 -2.97 -9.64
CA PRO A 14 -11.19 -1.85 -9.23
C PRO A 14 -9.78 -2.30 -8.86
N ILE A 15 -9.60 -3.50 -8.29
CA ILE A 15 -8.27 -4.02 -7.92
C ILE A 15 -7.46 -4.32 -9.18
N ILE A 16 -8.05 -5.02 -10.15
CA ILE A 16 -7.41 -5.34 -11.42
C ILE A 16 -7.01 -4.06 -12.16
N LEU A 17 -7.88 -3.05 -12.17
CA LEU A 17 -7.59 -1.76 -12.78
C LEU A 17 -6.34 -1.10 -12.16
N ILE A 18 -6.28 -1.03 -10.83
CA ILE A 18 -5.13 -0.44 -10.11
C ILE A 18 -3.84 -1.19 -10.45
N ILE A 19 -3.88 -2.52 -10.47
CA ILE A 19 -2.71 -3.35 -10.79
C ILE A 19 -2.23 -3.07 -12.22
N ILE A 20 -3.13 -3.07 -13.21
CA ILE A 20 -2.79 -2.79 -14.60
C ILE A 20 -2.18 -1.38 -14.72
N THR A 21 -2.81 -0.37 -14.12
CA THR A 21 -2.28 1.00 -14.13
C THR A 21 -0.91 1.10 -13.49
N TYR A 22 -0.69 0.42 -12.36
CA TYR A 22 0.62 0.36 -11.70
C TYR A 22 1.70 -0.24 -12.61
N PHE A 23 1.43 -1.40 -13.23
CA PHE A 23 2.36 -2.03 -14.16
C PHE A 23 2.69 -1.14 -15.36
N LEU A 24 1.69 -0.48 -15.94
CA LEU A 24 1.89 0.47 -17.04
C LEU A 24 2.82 1.62 -16.63
N ILE A 25 2.60 2.22 -15.46
CA ILE A 25 3.45 3.30 -14.94
C ILE A 25 4.88 2.81 -14.71
N VAL A 26 5.06 1.62 -14.12
CA VAL A 26 6.38 1.05 -13.85
C VAL A 26 7.13 0.70 -15.15
N MET A 27 6.43 0.26 -16.20
CA MET A 27 7.05 -0.02 -17.49
C MET A 27 7.42 1.25 -18.27
N ILE A 28 6.59 2.30 -18.19
CA ILE A 28 6.82 3.58 -18.89
C ILE A 28 7.80 4.47 -18.12
N GLY A 29 7.79 4.41 -16.79
CA GLY A 29 8.57 5.24 -15.89
C GLY A 29 10.08 5.29 -16.23
N PRO A 30 10.76 4.14 -16.44
CA PRO A 30 12.17 4.12 -16.83
C PRO A 30 12.44 4.88 -18.11
N LYS A 31 11.57 4.76 -19.14
CA LYS A 31 11.74 5.48 -20.41
C LYS A 31 11.64 7.00 -20.23
N LEU A 32 10.75 7.46 -19.35
CA LEU A 32 10.62 8.88 -19.03
C LEU A 32 11.75 9.39 -18.12
N MET A 33 12.29 8.53 -17.25
CA MET A 33 13.37 8.89 -16.32
C MET A 33 14.75 9.00 -17.00
N LEU A 34 14.92 8.48 -18.22
CA LEU A 34 16.20 8.58 -18.95
C LEU A 34 16.59 10.03 -19.28
N THR A 35 15.61 10.91 -19.47
CA THR A 35 15.83 12.31 -19.86
C THR A 35 15.92 13.27 -18.67
N HIS A 36 15.71 12.80 -17.43
CA HIS A 36 15.62 13.65 -16.25
C HIS A 36 16.55 13.18 -15.12
N PRO A 37 17.20 14.11 -14.38
CA PRO A 37 17.99 13.75 -13.22
C PRO A 37 17.12 13.16 -12.10
N PRO A 38 17.69 12.29 -11.24
CA PRO A 38 16.94 11.62 -10.19
C PRO A 38 16.38 12.62 -9.18
N TYR A 39 15.09 12.48 -8.87
CA TYR A 39 14.41 13.30 -7.88
C TYR A 39 14.93 13.01 -6.47
N GLN A 40 15.29 14.06 -5.72
CA GLN A 40 15.71 13.94 -4.33
C GLN A 40 14.50 13.86 -3.39
N LEU A 41 13.89 12.69 -3.29
CA LEU A 41 12.72 12.45 -2.44
C LEU A 41 13.08 11.99 -1.01
N ARG A 42 14.32 12.24 -0.55
CA ARG A 42 14.87 11.67 0.70
C ARG A 42 14.04 12.00 1.94
N SER A 43 13.56 13.25 2.06
CA SER A 43 12.73 13.67 3.20
C SER A 43 11.36 12.99 3.19
N ILE A 44 10.76 12.85 2.01
CA ILE A 44 9.47 12.18 1.82
C ILE A 44 9.61 10.69 2.13
N LEU A 45 10.67 10.03 1.65
CA LEU A 45 10.94 8.62 1.94
C LEU A 45 11.17 8.36 3.43
N LYS A 46 11.88 9.26 4.14
CA LYS A 46 12.05 9.14 5.60
C LYS A 46 10.71 9.20 6.33
N LEU A 47 9.86 10.17 5.98
CA LEU A 47 8.52 10.29 6.57
C LEU A 47 7.64 9.08 6.24
N TYR A 48 7.66 8.63 4.97
CA TYR A 48 6.93 7.46 4.51
C TYR A 48 7.32 6.21 5.31
N ASN A 49 8.61 5.92 5.44
CA ASN A 49 9.09 4.75 6.18
C ASN A 49 8.74 4.84 7.67
N ALA A 50 8.84 6.01 8.30
CA ALA A 50 8.44 6.20 9.69
C ALA A 50 6.95 5.90 9.90
N THR A 51 6.08 6.46 9.04
CA THR A 51 4.65 6.18 9.05
C THR A 51 4.36 4.70 8.81
N GLN A 52 5.07 4.06 7.88
CA GLN A 52 4.90 2.63 7.59
C GLN A 52 5.22 1.78 8.82
N VAL A 53 6.31 2.06 9.55
CA VAL A 53 6.65 1.35 10.79
C VAL A 53 5.59 1.53 11.87
N LEU A 54 5.07 2.76 12.05
CA LEU A 54 4.02 3.04 13.02
C LEU A 54 2.73 2.27 12.70
N ILE A 55 2.30 2.28 11.43
CA ILE A 55 1.11 1.56 10.98
C ILE A 55 1.30 0.04 11.13
N SER A 56 2.47 -0.50 10.75
CA SER A 56 2.79 -1.92 10.93
C SER A 56 2.78 -2.34 12.40
N ALA A 57 3.33 -1.52 13.30
CA ALA A 57 3.29 -1.79 14.74
C ALA A 57 1.85 -1.79 15.29
N TYR A 58 1.01 -0.86 14.83
CA TYR A 58 -0.41 -0.83 15.17
C TYR A 58 -1.14 -2.09 14.68
N MET A 59 -0.99 -2.45 13.40
CA MET A 59 -1.61 -3.65 12.84
C MET A 59 -1.16 -4.92 13.57
N PHE A 60 0.11 -5.01 13.96
CA PHE A 60 0.63 -6.14 14.72
C PHE A 60 -0.03 -6.25 16.11
N LYS A 61 -0.22 -5.12 16.81
CA LYS A 61 -0.92 -5.07 18.10
C LYS A 61 -2.38 -5.52 17.97
N GLU A 62 -3.12 -4.98 17.01
CA GLU A 62 -4.51 -5.35 16.74
C GLU A 62 -4.64 -6.83 16.38
N PHE A 63 -3.71 -7.35 15.57
CA PHE A 63 -3.67 -8.75 15.19
C PHE A 63 -3.41 -9.66 16.39
N LEU A 64 -2.47 -9.31 17.27
CA LEU A 64 -2.20 -10.07 18.50
C LEU A 64 -3.39 -10.09 19.45
N ILE A 65 -4.07 -8.96 19.64
CA ILE A 65 -5.27 -8.87 20.48
C ILE A 65 -6.39 -9.72 19.88
N SER A 66 -6.63 -9.60 18.57
CA SER A 66 -7.63 -10.42 17.86
C SER A 66 -7.32 -11.91 17.95
N ALA A 67 -6.04 -12.30 17.81
CA ALA A 67 -5.61 -13.68 17.92
C ALA A 67 -5.81 -14.23 19.35
N TYR A 68 -5.43 -13.44 20.37
CA TYR A 68 -5.62 -13.82 21.77
C TYR A 68 -7.10 -13.96 22.13
N GLN A 69 -7.96 -13.03 21.66
CA GLN A 69 -9.41 -13.09 21.87
C GLN A 69 -10.09 -14.23 21.11
N SER A 70 -9.49 -14.73 20.03
CA SER A 70 -10.03 -15.84 19.24
C SER A 70 -9.57 -17.22 19.71
N SER A 71 -8.56 -17.30 20.59
CA SER A 71 -8.06 -18.55 21.18
C SER A 71 -8.69 -18.88 22.55
N TYR A 72 -9.83 -18.26 22.87
CA TYR A 72 -10.75 -18.61 23.95
C TYR A 72 -12.16 -18.76 23.37
#